data_AF-A0A926XX46-F1
#
_entry.id   AF-A0A926XX46-F1
#
_cell.length_a   1.000
_cell.length_b   1.000
_cell.length_c   1.000
_cell.angle_alpha   90.00
_cell.angle_beta   90.00
_cell.angle_gamma   90.00
#
_symmetry.space_group_name_H-M   'P 1'
#
loop_
_entity.id
_entity.type
_entity.pdbx_description
1 polymer ?
#
loop_
_entity_poly.entity_id
_entity_poly.type
_entity_poly.pdbx_seq_one_letter_code
_entity_poly.pdbx_strand_id
1 'polypeptide(L)'
;MKAIPFLLCLITLSTFAQRVRRAEGSSDEHQHGTQQHEAHDGESHDHLTHILDYRKETAYVPNLPPPQVLEGIGAVDFKISTTSKKAQTFFNQGVALLHCFWDFEAYRAFKEAIRNDSTAIMPYWGLYSAIGAIEGNEFAADKKLAVRKLKALKAKASEREQLYAEGILLRDADAENGKTAYQRKLEIIVHKFPDDVDAKLFLALSKMSGYDTELNPRDGQLFAEYLLRDLLKTHPENAAAHHYWIHLMENCCPEQALESSQKLPLLSPGAGHMVHMPGHVYYKVGDYKRAYDSFIAAVAVDSAYMKKQNMPEVDTWNYIHNINYLLSSCAEDGRYSTALYYAEKLKNMPATKERKQKYEGRFFYQGIIAPAKMELCFGFYKKAADRLAAIKIDTDSLYSAKAMAYKDGLFYFASGMEAVSHNRIEDARHFVDALDALLWRNSHQAKAGELINGQRQNHLNVASLELQGVILSAQNRHQEAIATLEKAQKKEKDLGYSEPPTYARPVLISLAEAQLRAGHADKAITAYQDLLKQHPNSANAYWGLYKIYKQQKNVAQTSHYATRLHDVTQYGDTSLFPIDSQALHQQKHN
;
A
#
# COMPACT_ATOMS: atom_id res chain seq x y z
N MET A 1 -67.41 3.09 30.47
CA MET A 1 -67.58 3.97 31.64
C MET A 1 -67.40 3.15 32.91
N LYS A 2 -66.55 3.65 33.82
CA LYS A 2 -66.24 3.19 35.19
C LYS A 2 -65.44 1.87 35.31
N ALA A 3 -64.48 1.69 36.20
CA ALA A 3 -63.49 2.54 36.89
C ALA A 3 -62.76 1.62 37.90
N ILE A 4 -61.43 1.65 37.90
CA ILE A 4 -60.52 1.74 39.08
C ILE A 4 -60.20 0.44 39.88
N PRO A 5 -58.97 0.34 40.46
CA PRO A 5 -58.13 -0.87 40.40
C PRO A 5 -57.83 -1.51 41.78
N PHE A 6 -57.00 -2.56 41.78
CA PHE A 6 -56.33 -3.06 42.98
C PHE A 6 -54.83 -3.31 42.74
N LEU A 7 -54.10 -3.22 43.85
CA LEU A 7 -52.68 -2.95 44.00
C LEU A 7 -51.93 -4.19 44.53
N LEU A 8 -50.65 -4.31 44.13
CA LEU A 8 -49.51 -4.98 44.78
C LEU A 8 -49.50 -6.52 44.99
N CYS A 9 -48.51 -7.18 44.38
CA CYS A 9 -47.31 -7.79 45.02
C CYS A 9 -46.76 -8.92 44.15
N LEU A 10 -45.46 -8.88 43.79
CA LEU A 10 -44.50 -9.99 43.94
C LEU A 10 -43.11 -9.62 43.40
N ILE A 11 -42.15 -10.36 43.92
CA ILE A 11 -40.71 -10.08 44.08
C ILE A 11 -39.90 -10.87 43.02
N THR A 12 -38.79 -10.25 42.58
CA THR A 12 -37.56 -10.77 41.94
C THR A 12 -37.62 -11.69 40.72
N LEU A 13 -36.95 -11.27 39.63
CA LEU A 13 -35.63 -11.84 39.23
C LEU A 13 -35.02 -11.04 38.07
N SER A 14 -33.70 -10.95 38.14
CA SER A 14 -32.70 -10.31 37.28
C SER A 14 -32.80 -10.56 35.77
N THR A 15 -32.50 -9.55 34.96
CA THR A 15 -31.67 -9.65 33.74
C THR A 15 -31.12 -8.26 33.36
N PHE A 16 -29.79 -8.18 33.26
CA PHE A 16 -29.06 -7.02 32.77
C PHE A 16 -29.17 -6.91 31.24
N ALA A 17 -29.62 -5.77 30.73
CA ALA A 17 -29.42 -5.36 29.35
C ALA A 17 -29.10 -3.86 29.35
N GLN A 18 -27.81 -3.52 29.35
CA GLN A 18 -27.34 -2.13 29.36
C GLN A 18 -26.92 -1.74 27.93
N ARG A 19 -27.76 -0.91 27.31
CA ARG A 19 -27.47 -0.15 26.09
C ARG A 19 -26.31 0.83 26.36
N VAL A 20 -25.30 0.82 25.49
CA VAL A 20 -24.23 1.83 25.45
C VAL A 20 -24.82 3.14 24.93
N ARG A 21 -24.70 4.21 25.74
CA ARG A 21 -25.04 5.59 25.38
C ARG A 21 -23.90 6.21 24.56
N ARG A 22 -24.26 6.90 23.47
CA ARG A 22 -23.48 7.99 22.87
C ARG A 22 -23.33 9.13 23.89
N ALA A 23 -22.16 9.74 23.94
CA ALA A 23 -21.95 11.02 24.59
C ALA A 23 -21.60 12.07 23.54
N GLU A 24 -22.34 13.17 23.53
CA GLU A 24 -21.99 14.43 22.87
C GLU A 24 -21.28 15.36 23.86
N GLY A 25 -20.26 16.08 23.36
CA GLY A 25 -19.93 17.45 23.76
C GLY A 25 -18.92 17.68 24.88
N SER A 26 -17.74 18.23 24.55
CA SER A 26 -17.40 19.61 24.95
C SER A 26 -16.17 20.12 24.20
N SER A 27 -16.32 21.28 23.59
CA SER A 27 -15.27 22.19 23.13
C SER A 27 -14.41 22.66 24.29
N ASP A 28 -13.08 22.52 24.16
CA ASP A 28 -12.14 23.48 24.75
C ASP A 28 -10.87 23.52 23.89
N GLU A 29 -10.56 24.73 23.43
CA GLU A 29 -9.38 25.09 22.68
C GLU A 29 -8.15 25.03 23.58
N HIS A 30 -7.14 24.22 23.21
CA HIS A 30 -5.75 24.58 23.44
C HIS A 30 -4.86 24.01 22.33
N GLN A 31 -4.30 24.93 21.55
CA GLN A 31 -3.21 24.70 20.61
C GLN A 31 -1.99 24.11 21.33
N HIS A 32 -1.59 22.91 20.94
CA HIS A 32 -0.17 22.55 20.83
C HIS A 32 -0.01 21.54 19.69
N GLY A 33 0.59 22.01 18.60
CA GLY A 33 0.95 21.20 17.45
C GLY A 33 1.94 20.12 17.86
N THR A 34 1.47 18.88 17.94
CA THR A 34 2.30 17.69 17.80
C THR A 34 2.30 17.37 16.32
N GLN A 35 3.46 17.56 15.68
CA GLN A 35 3.68 17.06 14.32
C GLN A 35 3.59 15.53 14.37
N GLN A 36 2.46 14.99 13.91
CA GLN A 36 2.32 13.57 13.62
C GLN A 36 3.08 13.27 12.32
N HIS A 37 4.38 12.98 12.44
CA HIS A 37 5.24 12.60 11.30
C HIS A 37 5.16 11.10 10.97
N GLU A 38 3.99 10.48 11.14
CA GLU A 38 3.74 9.15 10.59
C GLU A 38 2.67 9.27 9.53
N ALA A 39 3.10 9.37 8.28
CA ALA A 39 2.22 9.42 7.11
C ALA A 39 1.53 8.08 6.82
N HIS A 40 1.12 7.33 7.85
CA HIS A 40 0.72 5.95 7.68
C HIS A 40 -0.41 5.64 8.65
N ASP A 41 -1.56 5.34 8.06
CA ASP A 41 -2.59 4.45 8.60
C ASP A 41 -3.67 5.06 9.53
N GLY A 42 -4.42 6.03 9.01
CA GLY A 42 -5.70 6.48 9.56
C GLY A 42 -6.89 5.57 9.21
N GLU A 43 -7.94 5.59 10.03
CA GLU A 43 -9.18 4.83 9.80
C GLU A 43 -9.89 5.34 8.53
N SER A 44 -10.10 4.47 7.53
CA SER A 44 -10.68 4.75 6.19
C SER A 44 -9.72 5.39 5.17
N HIS A 45 -8.94 4.57 4.47
CA HIS A 45 -8.09 5.02 3.37
C HIS A 45 -8.90 5.30 2.09
N ASP A 46 -8.97 6.58 1.71
CA ASP A 46 -9.22 7.05 0.34
C ASP A 46 -7.98 6.68 -0.52
N HIS A 47 -8.16 6.02 -1.67
CA HIS A 47 -7.04 5.48 -2.46
C HIS A 47 -6.07 6.60 -2.93
N LEU A 48 -6.62 7.75 -3.33
CA LEU A 48 -5.80 8.93 -3.63
C LEU A 48 -5.01 9.44 -2.42
N THR A 49 -5.59 9.41 -1.21
CA THR A 49 -4.88 9.84 0.00
C THR A 49 -3.66 8.95 0.24
N HIS A 50 -3.80 7.63 0.06
CA HIS A 50 -2.66 6.70 0.14
C HIS A 50 -1.55 7.07 -0.85
N ILE A 51 -1.90 7.27 -2.13
CA ILE A 51 -0.94 7.71 -3.17
C ILE A 51 -0.23 9.02 -2.77
N LEU A 52 -1.00 10.01 -2.28
CA LEU A 52 -0.48 11.31 -1.89
C LEU A 52 0.43 11.25 -0.65
N ASP A 53 0.11 10.40 0.32
CA ASP A 53 0.91 10.25 1.54
C ASP A 53 2.31 9.70 1.25
N TYR A 54 2.43 8.74 0.31
CA TYR A 54 3.74 8.23 -0.13
C TYR A 54 4.61 9.31 -0.80
N ARG A 55 3.99 10.28 -1.46
CA ARG A 55 4.69 11.38 -2.15
C ARG A 55 5.23 12.43 -1.18
N LYS A 56 4.53 12.67 -0.06
CA LYS A 56 4.91 13.62 1.00
C LYS A 56 6.30 13.35 1.57
N GLU A 57 6.67 12.08 1.64
CA GLU A 57 7.93 11.65 2.24
C GLU A 57 9.15 12.05 1.42
N THR A 58 8.99 12.49 0.16
CA THR A 58 10.09 12.92 -0.69
C THR A 58 11.00 13.94 0.02
N ALA A 59 12.28 13.59 0.16
CA ALA A 59 13.27 14.45 0.82
C ALA A 59 13.94 15.42 -0.16
N TYR A 60 14.27 16.61 0.34
CA TYR A 60 15.10 17.55 -0.38
C TYR A 60 16.56 17.04 -0.41
N VAL A 61 17.13 16.91 -1.60
CA VAL A 61 18.53 16.53 -1.79
C VAL A 61 19.34 17.75 -2.22
N PRO A 62 20.22 18.30 -1.35
CA PRO A 62 21.02 19.47 -1.69
C PRO A 62 22.11 19.14 -2.72
N ASN A 63 22.62 20.18 -3.38
CA ASN A 63 23.85 20.14 -4.20
C ASN A 63 23.82 19.19 -5.41
N LEU A 64 22.63 18.83 -5.91
CA LEU A 64 22.51 18.14 -7.19
C LEU A 64 22.90 19.06 -8.36
N PRO A 65 23.43 18.51 -9.47
CA PRO A 65 23.68 19.29 -10.68
C PRO A 65 22.40 19.95 -11.22
N PRO A 66 22.49 20.95 -12.12
CA PRO A 66 21.30 21.47 -12.80
C PRO A 66 20.50 20.33 -13.46
N PRO A 67 19.15 20.38 -13.40
CA PRO A 67 18.33 19.34 -14.00
C PRO A 67 18.59 19.27 -15.51
N GLN A 68 18.76 18.05 -16.01
CA GLN A 68 18.89 17.78 -17.43
C GLN A 68 17.51 17.51 -18.05
N VAL A 69 17.41 17.63 -19.37
CA VAL A 69 16.24 17.11 -20.08
C VAL A 69 16.26 15.59 -19.95
N LEU A 70 15.17 15.02 -19.45
CA LEU A 70 15.00 13.59 -19.24
C LEU A 70 14.24 12.98 -20.41
N GLU A 71 14.64 11.77 -20.78
CA GLU A 71 13.96 10.98 -21.81
C GLU A 71 13.15 9.86 -21.16
N GLY A 72 12.11 9.38 -21.86
CA GLY A 72 11.31 8.26 -21.39
C GLY A 72 10.48 8.55 -20.15
N ILE A 73 10.07 9.80 -19.91
CA ILE A 73 9.20 10.18 -18.77
C ILE A 73 7.74 10.42 -19.21
N GLY A 74 7.37 9.97 -20.40
CA GLY A 74 6.12 10.30 -21.06
C GLY A 74 6.17 11.66 -21.79
N ALA A 75 5.35 11.79 -22.83
CA ALA A 75 5.22 13.03 -23.60
C ALA A 75 4.11 13.92 -23.02
N VAL A 76 4.40 15.21 -22.89
CA VAL A 76 3.44 16.25 -22.50
C VAL A 76 3.59 17.45 -23.45
N ASP A 77 2.47 17.95 -23.96
CA ASP A 77 2.39 19.18 -24.75
C ASP A 77 1.51 20.21 -24.05
N PHE A 78 2.03 20.80 -22.97
CA PHE A 78 1.33 21.81 -22.20
C PHE A 78 1.82 23.20 -22.59
N LYS A 79 1.19 23.83 -23.58
CA LYS A 79 1.57 25.17 -24.02
C LYS A 79 1.36 26.22 -22.92
N ILE A 80 2.38 27.06 -22.69
CA ILE A 80 2.35 28.19 -21.75
C ILE A 80 2.66 29.52 -22.45
N SER A 81 2.29 30.63 -21.84
CA SER A 81 2.61 31.99 -22.30
C SER A 81 4.09 32.31 -22.03
N THR A 82 4.97 31.86 -22.93
CA THR A 82 6.41 32.17 -22.94
C THR A 82 6.95 32.26 -24.36
N THR A 83 8.02 33.03 -24.56
CA THR A 83 8.82 33.01 -25.80
C THR A 83 10.08 32.14 -25.66
N SER A 84 10.39 31.68 -24.44
CA SER A 84 11.57 30.88 -24.14
C SER A 84 11.31 29.41 -24.41
N LYS A 85 11.92 28.87 -25.48
CA LYS A 85 11.84 27.44 -25.82
C LYS A 85 12.33 26.54 -24.66
N LYS A 86 13.36 27.00 -23.93
CA LYS A 86 13.88 26.27 -22.76
C LYS A 86 12.88 26.26 -21.61
N ALA A 87 12.22 27.39 -21.33
CA ALA A 87 11.19 27.45 -20.31
C ALA A 87 10.01 26.50 -20.62
N GLN A 88 9.55 26.49 -21.88
CA GLN A 88 8.50 25.56 -22.34
C GLN A 88 8.94 24.09 -22.19
N THR A 89 10.19 23.77 -22.54
CA THR A 89 10.72 22.40 -22.45
C THR A 89 10.75 21.89 -21.01
N PHE A 90 11.38 22.66 -20.10
CA PHE A 90 11.45 22.28 -18.69
C PHE A 90 10.09 22.31 -18.00
N PHE A 91 9.17 23.18 -18.44
CA PHE A 91 7.80 23.17 -17.95
C PHE A 91 7.06 21.88 -18.33
N ASN A 92 7.11 21.46 -19.60
CA ASN A 92 6.49 20.20 -20.04
C ASN A 92 7.11 18.99 -19.32
N GLN A 93 8.43 18.97 -19.16
CA GLN A 93 9.11 17.96 -18.34
C GLN A 93 8.59 17.95 -16.90
N GLY A 94 8.43 19.12 -16.28
CA GLY A 94 7.86 19.22 -14.94
C GLY A 94 6.46 18.62 -14.83
N VAL A 95 5.59 18.87 -15.83
CA VAL A 95 4.23 18.27 -15.87
C VAL A 95 4.29 16.76 -16.10
N ALA A 96 5.14 16.27 -17.01
CA ALA A 96 5.34 14.84 -17.21
C ALA A 96 5.80 14.14 -15.92
N LEU A 97 6.71 14.76 -15.17
CA LEU A 97 7.19 14.24 -13.88
C LEU A 97 6.12 14.29 -12.79
N LEU A 98 5.25 15.31 -12.77
CA LEU A 98 4.06 15.30 -11.89
C LEU A 98 3.14 14.12 -12.22
N HIS A 99 2.96 13.79 -13.50
CA HIS A 99 2.18 12.62 -13.90
C HIS A 99 2.87 11.28 -13.58
N CYS A 100 4.20 11.26 -13.49
CA CYS A 100 4.97 10.11 -13.02
C CYS A 100 5.06 9.99 -11.49
N PHE A 101 4.46 10.92 -10.74
CA PHE A 101 4.65 11.06 -9.28
C PHE A 101 6.12 11.20 -8.86
N TRP A 102 6.93 11.84 -9.72
CA TRP A 102 8.33 12.15 -9.43
C TRP A 102 8.49 13.62 -9.01
N ASP A 103 7.89 13.95 -7.86
CA ASP A 103 7.68 15.34 -7.44
C ASP A 103 8.97 16.16 -7.25
N PHE A 104 10.05 15.53 -6.76
CA PHE A 104 11.32 16.24 -6.58
C PHE A 104 11.98 16.65 -7.91
N GLU A 105 11.96 15.78 -8.92
CA GLU A 105 12.45 16.13 -10.25
C GLU A 105 11.50 17.13 -10.93
N ALA A 106 10.18 17.02 -10.71
CA ALA A 106 9.22 18.01 -11.17
C ALA A 106 9.53 19.40 -10.59
N TYR A 107 9.76 19.48 -9.28
CA TYR A 107 10.20 20.69 -8.58
C TYR A 107 11.48 21.27 -9.19
N ARG A 108 12.50 20.45 -9.46
CA ARG A 108 13.75 20.89 -10.11
C ARG A 108 13.49 21.43 -11.52
N ALA A 109 12.68 20.74 -12.32
CA ALA A 109 12.32 21.15 -13.67
C ALA A 109 11.58 22.50 -13.69
N PHE A 110 10.61 22.71 -12.80
CA PHE A 110 9.91 24.00 -12.71
C PHE A 110 10.84 25.15 -12.28
N LYS A 111 11.79 24.91 -11.38
CA LYS A 111 12.81 25.92 -11.04
C LYS A 111 13.69 26.28 -12.24
N GLU A 112 14.03 25.30 -13.06
CA GLU A 112 14.79 25.54 -14.28
C GLU A 112 13.96 26.29 -15.34
N ALA A 113 12.66 25.98 -15.47
CA ALA A 113 11.75 26.77 -16.30
C ALA A 113 11.68 28.23 -15.84
N ILE A 114 11.58 28.50 -14.53
CA ILE A 114 11.59 29.85 -13.94
C ILE A 114 12.91 30.59 -14.24
N ARG A 115 14.05 29.90 -14.21
CA ARG A 115 15.35 30.51 -14.57
C ARG A 115 15.40 30.96 -16.02
N ASN A 116 14.72 30.23 -16.91
CA ASN A 116 14.71 30.50 -18.34
C ASN A 116 13.61 31.50 -18.76
N ASP A 117 12.56 31.67 -17.95
CA ASP A 117 11.57 32.74 -18.06
C ASP A 117 10.85 32.99 -16.71
N SER A 118 11.26 34.04 -16.00
CA SER A 118 10.67 34.40 -14.69
C SER A 118 9.38 35.23 -14.77
N THR A 119 8.91 35.51 -16.00
CA THR A 119 7.67 36.25 -16.28
C THR A 119 6.51 35.32 -16.65
N ALA A 120 6.81 34.07 -17.02
CA ALA A 120 5.81 33.03 -17.23
C ALA A 120 5.17 32.61 -15.90
N ILE A 121 3.84 32.62 -15.83
CA ILE A 121 3.10 32.28 -14.60
C ILE A 121 3.12 30.77 -14.30
N MET A 122 3.03 29.94 -15.34
CA MET A 122 2.82 28.50 -15.19
C MET A 122 3.97 27.75 -14.54
N PRO A 123 5.26 28.09 -14.75
CA PRO A 123 6.34 27.52 -13.96
C PRO A 123 6.19 27.72 -12.45
N TYR A 124 5.57 28.82 -11.99
CA TYR A 124 5.25 29.02 -10.58
C TYR A 124 4.04 28.19 -10.12
N TRP A 125 3.06 27.95 -11.00
CA TRP A 125 1.99 26.98 -10.74
C TRP A 125 2.57 25.59 -10.52
N GLY A 126 3.43 25.14 -11.44
CA GLY A 126 4.09 23.83 -11.36
C GLY A 126 4.96 23.69 -10.12
N LEU A 127 5.74 24.72 -9.79
CA LEU A 127 6.55 24.77 -8.57
C LEU A 127 5.67 24.58 -7.32
N TYR A 128 4.53 25.27 -7.26
CA TYR A 128 3.59 25.14 -6.14
C TYR A 128 2.88 23.78 -6.12
N SER A 129 2.53 23.23 -7.30
CA SER A 129 1.95 21.90 -7.45
C SER A 129 2.87 20.82 -6.90
N ALA A 130 4.15 20.82 -7.31
CA ALA A 130 5.16 19.87 -6.86
C ALA A 130 5.43 19.99 -5.35
N ILE A 131 5.55 21.22 -4.83
CA ILE A 131 5.78 21.45 -3.40
C ILE A 131 4.58 20.99 -2.56
N GLY A 132 3.35 21.14 -3.04
CA GLY A 132 2.18 20.69 -2.28
C GLY A 132 2.04 19.17 -2.18
N ALA A 133 2.82 18.41 -2.95
CA ALA A 133 2.90 16.95 -2.85
C ALA A 133 4.05 16.46 -1.95
N ILE A 134 4.91 17.35 -1.44
CA ILE A 134 6.11 17.02 -0.66
C ILE A 134 6.17 17.82 0.65
N GLU A 135 6.64 17.20 1.73
CA GLU A 135 6.80 17.87 3.02
C GLU A 135 8.26 18.24 3.32
N GLY A 136 8.46 19.43 3.90
CA GLY A 136 9.79 19.89 4.30
C GLY A 136 9.88 21.41 4.43
N ASN A 137 10.58 21.88 5.47
CA ASN A 137 10.83 23.30 5.69
C ASN A 137 11.72 23.92 4.59
N GLU A 138 12.50 23.08 3.92
CA GLU A 138 13.39 23.41 2.80
C GLU A 138 12.62 24.02 1.63
N PHE A 139 11.37 23.59 1.42
CA PHE A 139 10.52 24.08 0.33
C PHE A 139 9.74 25.35 0.67
N ALA A 140 9.74 25.80 1.93
CA ALA A 140 8.89 26.89 2.39
C ALA A 140 9.18 28.23 1.70
N ALA A 141 10.46 28.51 1.41
CA ALA A 141 10.85 29.73 0.70
C ALA A 141 10.32 29.76 -0.74
N ASP A 142 10.44 28.63 -1.44
CA ASP A 142 9.97 28.48 -2.81
C ASP A 142 8.43 28.44 -2.88
N LYS A 143 7.76 27.84 -1.88
CA LYS A 143 6.30 27.91 -1.74
C LYS A 143 5.82 29.36 -1.63
N LYS A 144 6.44 30.15 -0.75
CA LYS A 144 6.14 31.58 -0.58
C LYS A 144 6.42 32.38 -1.85
N LEU A 145 7.52 32.06 -2.55
CA LEU A 145 7.86 32.69 -3.84
C LEU A 145 6.78 32.41 -4.89
N ALA A 146 6.37 31.15 -5.04
CA ALA A 146 5.37 30.73 -6.01
C ALA A 146 4.03 31.45 -5.77
N VAL A 147 3.53 31.47 -4.53
CA VAL A 147 2.28 32.19 -4.19
C VAL A 147 2.37 33.68 -4.54
N ARG A 148 3.46 34.36 -4.20
CA ARG A 148 3.63 35.79 -4.55
C ARG A 148 3.63 36.00 -6.06
N LYS A 149 4.34 35.15 -6.81
CA LYS A 149 4.48 35.27 -8.27
C LYS A 149 3.18 34.91 -9.01
N LEU A 150 2.46 33.89 -8.57
CA LEU A 150 1.13 33.57 -9.08
C LEU A 150 0.19 34.77 -8.96
N LYS A 151 0.14 35.43 -7.79
CA LYS A 151 -0.68 36.63 -7.59
C LYS A 151 -0.23 37.81 -8.48
N ALA A 152 1.07 38.04 -8.59
CA ALA A 152 1.62 39.18 -9.32
C ALA A 152 1.52 39.06 -10.85
N LEU A 153 1.61 37.85 -11.40
CA LEU A 153 1.63 37.61 -12.84
C LEU A 153 0.23 37.34 -13.42
N LYS A 154 -0.76 37.01 -12.57
CA LYS A 154 -2.12 36.63 -12.97
C LYS A 154 -2.76 37.59 -13.97
N ALA A 155 -2.67 38.90 -13.73
CA ALA A 155 -3.33 39.90 -14.58
C ALA A 155 -2.82 39.94 -16.03
N LYS A 156 -1.63 39.38 -16.30
CA LYS A 156 -1.03 39.31 -17.64
C LYS A 156 -1.13 37.92 -18.28
N ALA A 157 -1.65 36.94 -17.54
CA ALA A 157 -1.76 35.56 -17.99
C ALA A 157 -2.99 35.35 -18.87
N SER A 158 -2.96 34.34 -19.73
CA SER A 158 -4.15 33.92 -20.46
C SER A 158 -5.24 33.41 -19.50
N GLU A 159 -6.50 33.43 -19.93
CA GLU A 159 -7.62 32.95 -19.11
C GLU A 159 -7.40 31.53 -18.57
N ARG A 160 -6.90 30.62 -19.43
CA ARG A 160 -6.55 29.24 -19.06
C ARG A 160 -5.56 29.19 -17.91
N GLU A 161 -4.47 29.94 -18.01
CA GLU A 161 -3.41 29.97 -16.99
C GLU A 161 -3.88 30.63 -15.69
N GLN A 162 -4.75 31.64 -15.78
CA GLN A 162 -5.38 32.24 -14.59
C GLN A 162 -6.21 31.22 -13.81
N LEU A 163 -6.97 30.36 -14.49
CA LEU A 163 -7.77 29.33 -13.85
C LEU A 163 -6.90 28.27 -13.14
N TYR A 164 -5.81 27.84 -13.76
CA TYR A 164 -4.85 26.94 -13.11
C TYR A 164 -4.22 27.57 -11.86
N ALA A 165 -3.78 28.83 -11.99
CA ALA A 165 -3.19 29.59 -10.89
C ALA A 165 -4.18 29.77 -9.72
N GLU A 166 -5.44 30.06 -10.01
CA GLU A 166 -6.50 30.15 -8.98
C GLU A 166 -6.79 28.80 -8.34
N GLY A 167 -6.95 27.75 -9.15
CA GLY A 167 -7.25 26.40 -8.67
C GLY A 167 -6.21 25.90 -7.69
N ILE A 168 -4.93 26.00 -8.03
CA ILE A 168 -3.89 25.46 -7.17
C ILE A 168 -3.77 26.23 -5.83
N LEU A 169 -4.04 27.53 -5.83
CA LEU A 169 -4.05 28.32 -4.60
C LEU A 169 -5.23 27.95 -3.70
N LEU A 170 -6.37 27.55 -4.26
CA LEU A 170 -7.53 27.09 -3.50
C LEU A 170 -7.31 25.73 -2.86
N ARG A 171 -6.59 24.82 -3.53
CA ARG A 171 -6.30 23.46 -3.05
C ARG A 171 -5.80 23.43 -1.61
N ASP A 172 -4.93 24.39 -1.26
CA ASP A 172 -4.23 24.41 0.03
C ASP A 172 -4.69 25.55 0.96
N ALA A 173 -5.68 26.34 0.56
CA ALA A 173 -6.16 27.50 1.33
C ALA A 173 -7.14 27.12 2.45
N ASP A 174 -7.86 26.01 2.28
CA ASP A 174 -8.86 25.50 3.22
C ASP A 174 -8.67 23.98 3.34
N ALA A 175 -8.43 23.50 4.56
CA ALA A 175 -8.24 22.07 4.84
C ALA A 175 -9.52 21.25 4.63
N GLU A 176 -10.70 21.84 4.80
CA GLU A 176 -11.98 21.16 4.65
C GLU A 176 -12.48 21.21 3.20
N ASN A 177 -12.42 22.38 2.55
CA ASN A 177 -13.03 22.59 1.24
C ASN A 177 -12.05 22.77 0.07
N GLY A 178 -10.74 22.83 0.33
CA GLY A 178 -9.73 23.13 -0.69
C GLY A 178 -9.73 22.13 -1.86
N LYS A 179 -9.89 20.83 -1.59
CA LYS A 179 -10.01 19.78 -2.61
C LYS A 179 -11.19 20.03 -3.55
N THR A 180 -12.37 20.31 -2.99
CA THR A 180 -13.60 20.59 -3.76
C THR A 180 -13.46 21.87 -4.59
N ALA A 181 -12.90 22.94 -4.00
CA ALA A 181 -12.67 24.19 -4.70
C ALA A 181 -11.67 24.04 -5.87
N TYR A 182 -10.61 23.24 -5.68
CA TYR A 182 -9.66 22.89 -6.74
C TYR A 182 -10.32 22.09 -7.87
N GLN A 183 -11.06 21.04 -7.52
CA GLN A 183 -11.83 20.23 -8.48
C GLN A 183 -12.77 21.11 -9.31
N ARG A 184 -13.48 22.05 -8.67
CA ARG A 184 -14.40 22.96 -9.36
C ARG A 184 -13.68 23.85 -10.37
N LYS A 185 -12.45 24.29 -10.08
CA LYS A 185 -11.64 25.06 -11.04
C LYS A 185 -11.19 24.20 -12.23
N LEU A 186 -10.79 22.96 -11.99
CA LEU A 186 -10.48 22.02 -13.07
C LEU A 186 -11.69 21.70 -13.95
N GLU A 187 -12.88 21.52 -13.36
CA GLU A 187 -14.15 21.37 -14.10
C GLU A 187 -14.41 22.57 -15.03
N ILE A 188 -14.17 23.80 -14.56
CA ILE A 188 -14.30 25.02 -15.38
C ILE A 188 -13.29 25.02 -16.53
N ILE A 189 -12.05 24.61 -16.29
CA ILE A 189 -11.02 24.51 -17.34
C ILE A 189 -11.45 23.49 -18.39
N VAL A 190 -11.84 22.29 -17.99
CA VAL A 190 -12.30 21.23 -18.90
C VAL A 190 -13.51 21.68 -19.71
N HIS A 191 -14.43 22.47 -19.13
CA HIS A 191 -15.58 23.00 -19.84
C HIS A 191 -15.20 24.08 -20.88
N LYS A 192 -14.31 25.01 -20.53
CA LYS A 192 -13.91 26.13 -21.40
C LYS A 192 -12.85 25.74 -22.44
N PHE A 193 -12.02 24.75 -22.12
CA PHE A 193 -10.90 24.27 -22.90
C PHE A 193 -10.99 22.74 -23.00
N PRO A 194 -11.96 22.18 -23.76
CA PRO A 194 -12.21 20.74 -23.80
C PRO A 194 -11.06 19.90 -24.38
N ASP A 195 -10.14 20.53 -25.12
CA ASP A 195 -8.93 19.90 -25.65
C ASP A 195 -7.77 19.85 -24.64
N ASP A 196 -7.98 20.40 -23.43
CA ASP A 196 -6.98 20.40 -22.36
C ASP A 196 -6.88 19.02 -21.69
N VAL A 197 -5.99 18.19 -22.24
CA VAL A 197 -5.72 16.82 -21.78
C VAL A 197 -5.25 16.81 -20.33
N ASP A 198 -4.32 17.70 -19.97
CA ASP A 198 -3.75 17.75 -18.62
C ASP A 198 -4.79 18.19 -17.58
N ALA A 199 -5.70 19.13 -17.93
CA ALA A 199 -6.83 19.47 -17.04
C ALA A 199 -7.72 18.26 -16.74
N LYS A 200 -8.04 17.46 -17.77
CA LYS A 200 -8.83 16.22 -17.61
C LYS A 200 -8.10 15.20 -16.74
N LEU A 201 -6.79 15.02 -16.95
CA LEU A 201 -5.94 14.12 -16.15
C LEU A 201 -5.89 14.55 -14.68
N PHE A 202 -5.61 15.83 -14.39
CA PHE A 202 -5.59 16.33 -13.01
C PHE A 202 -6.96 16.25 -12.35
N LEU A 203 -8.04 16.46 -13.11
CA LEU A 203 -9.41 16.32 -12.59
C LEU A 203 -9.71 14.86 -12.26
N ALA A 204 -9.41 13.93 -13.16
CA ALA A 204 -9.57 12.50 -12.93
C ALA A 204 -8.81 12.04 -11.69
N LEU A 205 -7.51 12.39 -11.57
CA LEU A 205 -6.72 12.08 -10.40
C LEU A 205 -7.35 12.65 -9.12
N SER A 206 -7.78 13.91 -9.15
CA SER A 206 -8.36 14.57 -7.96
C SER A 206 -9.69 13.97 -7.50
N LYS A 207 -10.43 13.28 -8.39
CA LYS A 207 -11.73 12.65 -8.14
C LYS A 207 -11.61 11.14 -7.85
N MET A 208 -10.45 10.53 -8.06
CA MET A 208 -10.20 9.10 -7.87
C MET A 208 -10.23 8.72 -6.39
N SER A 209 -11.39 8.31 -5.88
CA SER A 209 -11.57 8.01 -4.46
C SER A 209 -11.51 6.52 -4.11
N GLY A 210 -11.36 5.67 -5.13
CA GLY A 210 -11.28 4.22 -4.98
C GLY A 210 -12.61 3.58 -4.57
N TYR A 211 -12.50 2.46 -3.85
CA TYR A 211 -13.62 1.59 -3.49
C TYR A 211 -13.63 1.34 -1.96
N ASP A 212 -14.79 0.96 -1.42
CA ASP A 212 -14.89 0.44 -0.06
C ASP A 212 -14.48 -1.05 0.05
N THR A 213 -14.60 -1.66 1.23
CA THR A 213 -14.25 -3.06 1.48
C THR A 213 -15.22 -4.07 0.84
N GLU A 214 -16.34 -3.61 0.31
CA GLU A 214 -17.32 -4.38 -0.47
C GLU A 214 -17.18 -4.12 -1.98
N LEU A 215 -16.17 -3.35 -2.38
CA LEU A 215 -15.89 -2.94 -3.76
C LEU A 215 -16.97 -2.03 -4.37
N ASN A 216 -17.71 -1.28 -3.55
CA ASN A 216 -18.57 -0.21 -4.05
C ASN A 216 -17.71 1.04 -4.35
N PRO A 217 -17.91 1.71 -5.50
CA PRO A 217 -17.15 2.91 -5.84
C PRO A 217 -17.51 4.06 -4.90
N ARG A 218 -16.49 4.79 -4.44
CA ARG A 218 -16.67 6.00 -3.64
C ARG A 218 -16.97 7.22 -4.53
N ASP A 219 -17.42 8.30 -3.90
CA ASP A 219 -17.78 9.56 -4.58
C ASP A 219 -16.64 10.08 -5.47
N GLY A 220 -16.93 10.27 -6.76
CA GLY A 220 -15.97 10.72 -7.76
C GLY A 220 -15.27 9.62 -8.56
N GLN A 221 -15.24 8.38 -8.06
CA GLN A 221 -14.53 7.27 -8.70
C GLN A 221 -15.04 6.99 -10.12
N LEU A 222 -16.37 6.89 -10.32
CA LEU A 222 -16.96 6.66 -11.63
C LEU A 222 -16.76 7.84 -12.60
N PHE A 223 -16.67 9.06 -12.07
CA PHE A 223 -16.39 10.25 -12.89
C PHE A 223 -14.93 10.25 -13.38
N ALA A 224 -13.99 9.88 -12.51
CA ALA A 224 -12.59 9.68 -12.89
C ALA A 224 -12.46 8.57 -13.95
N GLU A 225 -13.18 7.46 -13.77
CA GLU A 225 -13.24 6.37 -14.76
C GLU A 225 -13.69 6.87 -16.14
N TYR A 226 -14.79 7.62 -16.20
CA TYR A 226 -15.32 8.16 -17.45
C TYR A 226 -14.29 9.03 -18.18
N LEU A 227 -13.64 9.96 -17.47
CA LEU A 227 -12.60 10.83 -18.05
C LEU A 227 -11.41 10.01 -18.58
N LEU A 228 -10.94 9.01 -17.83
CA LEU A 228 -9.80 8.21 -18.23
C LEU A 228 -10.13 7.31 -19.43
N ARG A 229 -11.34 6.72 -19.50
CA ARG A 229 -11.77 5.97 -20.69
C ARG A 229 -11.79 6.84 -21.94
N ASP A 230 -12.31 8.07 -21.85
CA ASP A 230 -12.29 9.03 -22.96
C ASP A 230 -10.86 9.36 -23.41
N LEU A 231 -9.96 9.63 -22.44
CA LEU A 231 -8.56 9.93 -22.71
C LEU A 231 -7.80 8.74 -23.33
N LEU A 232 -7.99 7.52 -22.82
CA LEU A 232 -7.37 6.32 -23.39
C LEU A 232 -7.83 6.06 -24.83
N LYS A 233 -9.06 6.44 -25.18
CA LYS A 233 -9.60 6.32 -26.54
C LYS A 233 -9.05 7.40 -27.47
N THR A 234 -8.98 8.64 -27.00
CA THR A 234 -8.61 9.82 -27.82
C THR A 234 -7.10 10.06 -27.87
N HIS A 235 -6.38 9.62 -26.84
CA HIS A 235 -4.94 9.78 -26.65
C HIS A 235 -4.32 8.45 -26.19
N PRO A 236 -4.36 7.39 -27.03
CA PRO A 236 -3.99 6.02 -26.66
C PRO A 236 -2.50 5.82 -26.33
N GLU A 237 -1.67 6.84 -26.54
CA GLU A 237 -0.23 6.83 -26.21
C GLU A 237 0.09 7.79 -25.04
N ASN A 238 -0.94 8.28 -24.32
CA ASN A 238 -0.73 9.15 -23.17
C ASN A 238 -0.35 8.33 -21.92
N ALA A 239 0.90 8.45 -21.50
CA ALA A 239 1.43 7.71 -20.35
C ALA A 239 0.67 7.99 -19.04
N ALA A 240 0.23 9.23 -18.81
CA ALA A 240 -0.49 9.62 -17.61
C ALA A 240 -1.90 9.00 -17.57
N ALA A 241 -2.59 8.91 -18.71
CA ALA A 241 -3.88 8.24 -18.80
C ALA A 241 -3.77 6.75 -18.47
N HIS A 242 -2.76 6.06 -19.02
CA HIS A 242 -2.49 4.66 -18.69
C HIS A 242 -2.10 4.47 -17.22
N HIS A 243 -1.26 5.34 -16.68
CA HIS A 243 -0.88 5.33 -15.27
C HIS A 243 -2.11 5.46 -14.36
N TYR A 244 -2.94 6.48 -14.57
CA TYR A 244 -4.11 6.72 -13.73
C TYR A 244 -5.18 5.65 -13.90
N TRP A 245 -5.27 5.03 -15.09
CA TRP A 245 -6.13 3.88 -15.31
C TRP A 245 -5.72 2.65 -14.48
N ILE A 246 -4.42 2.40 -14.36
CA ILE A 246 -3.90 1.31 -13.53
C ILE A 246 -4.32 1.52 -12.07
N HIS A 247 -4.02 2.69 -11.50
CA HIS A 247 -4.44 3.02 -10.13
C HIS A 247 -5.95 2.91 -9.92
N LEU A 248 -6.72 3.45 -10.86
CA LEU A 248 -8.18 3.40 -10.78
C LEU A 248 -8.71 1.95 -10.71
N MET A 249 -8.07 1.00 -11.41
CA MET A 249 -8.58 -0.36 -11.61
C MET A 249 -7.95 -1.43 -10.71
N GLU A 250 -6.75 -1.21 -10.16
CA GLU A 250 -5.96 -2.26 -9.49
C GLU A 250 -6.65 -2.93 -8.29
N ASN A 251 -7.52 -2.20 -7.57
CA ASN A 251 -8.23 -2.74 -6.42
C ASN A 251 -9.49 -3.55 -6.80
N CYS A 252 -10.37 -2.99 -7.64
CA CYS A 252 -11.67 -3.61 -8.00
C CYS A 252 -11.57 -4.67 -9.08
N CYS A 253 -10.78 -4.37 -10.12
CA CYS A 253 -11.00 -4.90 -11.45
C CYS A 253 -9.72 -4.80 -12.31
N PRO A 254 -8.61 -5.36 -11.81
CA PRO A 254 -7.26 -5.23 -12.39
C PRO A 254 -7.16 -5.74 -13.83
N GLU A 255 -7.99 -6.71 -14.24
CA GLU A 255 -8.01 -7.26 -15.59
C GLU A 255 -8.29 -6.18 -16.66
N GLN A 256 -9.07 -5.15 -16.31
CA GLN A 256 -9.37 -4.04 -17.21
C GLN A 256 -8.15 -3.14 -17.49
N ALA A 257 -7.10 -3.23 -16.69
CA ALA A 257 -5.89 -2.44 -16.84
C ALA A 257 -4.72 -3.18 -17.52
N LEU A 258 -4.89 -4.45 -17.91
CA LEU A 258 -3.82 -5.25 -18.52
C LEU A 258 -3.21 -4.61 -19.77
N GLU A 259 -4.01 -4.00 -20.64
CA GLU A 259 -3.50 -3.27 -21.82
C GLU A 259 -2.66 -2.06 -21.40
N SER A 260 -3.15 -1.26 -20.45
CA SER A 260 -2.41 -0.12 -19.90
C SER A 260 -1.11 -0.56 -19.24
N SER A 261 -1.11 -1.68 -18.51
CA SER A 261 0.08 -2.27 -17.89
C SER A 261 1.13 -2.71 -18.91
N GLN A 262 0.73 -3.09 -20.12
CA GLN A 262 1.68 -3.42 -21.20
C GLN A 262 2.25 -2.18 -21.87
N LYS A 263 1.42 -1.14 -22.08
CA LYS A 263 1.82 0.11 -22.77
C LYS A 263 2.68 1.03 -21.91
N LEU A 264 2.32 1.20 -20.64
CA LEU A 264 2.94 2.18 -19.75
C LEU A 264 4.48 2.14 -19.70
N PRO A 265 5.15 0.99 -19.51
CA PRO A 265 6.61 0.93 -19.46
C PRO A 265 7.27 1.25 -20.80
N LEU A 266 6.55 1.15 -21.93
CA LEU A 266 7.05 1.55 -23.25
C LEU A 266 6.96 3.07 -23.44
N LEU A 267 5.92 3.69 -22.88
CA LEU A 267 5.67 5.13 -22.98
C LEU A 267 6.52 5.95 -21.99
N SER A 268 6.83 5.39 -20.83
CA SER A 268 7.60 6.06 -19.78
C SER A 268 8.66 5.15 -19.13
N PRO A 269 9.63 4.60 -19.89
CA PRO A 269 10.65 3.67 -19.39
C PRO A 269 11.68 4.31 -18.44
N GLY A 270 11.81 5.63 -18.46
CA GLY A 270 12.79 6.41 -17.70
C GLY A 270 12.34 6.81 -16.30
N ALA A 271 11.09 6.54 -15.93
CA ALA A 271 10.55 6.81 -14.60
C ALA A 271 10.27 5.50 -13.85
N GLY A 272 10.98 5.26 -12.73
CA GLY A 272 10.89 4.00 -11.99
C GLY A 272 9.47 3.66 -11.54
N HIS A 273 8.69 4.66 -11.10
CA HIS A 273 7.29 4.48 -10.72
C HIS A 273 6.43 4.00 -11.90
N MET A 274 6.64 4.54 -13.10
CA MET A 274 5.86 4.16 -14.29
C MET A 274 6.14 2.72 -14.74
N VAL A 275 7.38 2.24 -14.53
CA VAL A 275 7.78 0.84 -14.78
C VAL A 275 7.32 -0.08 -13.66
N HIS A 276 7.12 0.44 -12.44
CA HIS A 276 6.58 -0.28 -11.29
C HIS A 276 5.08 -0.56 -11.42
N MET A 277 4.30 0.41 -11.89
CA MET A 277 2.83 0.36 -11.89
C MET A 277 2.21 -0.90 -12.52
N PRO A 278 2.69 -1.43 -13.65
CA PRO A 278 2.20 -2.70 -14.19
C PRO A 278 2.21 -3.85 -13.18
N GLY A 279 3.18 -3.85 -12.26
CA GLY A 279 3.36 -4.90 -11.26
C GLY A 279 2.19 -5.02 -10.29
N HIS A 280 1.48 -3.94 -9.97
CA HIS A 280 0.27 -3.99 -9.12
C HIS A 280 -0.83 -4.81 -9.77
N VAL A 281 -1.12 -4.54 -11.04
CA VAL A 281 -2.12 -5.28 -11.82
C VAL A 281 -1.71 -6.74 -11.97
N TYR A 282 -0.47 -7.00 -12.34
CA TYR A 282 0.04 -8.37 -12.49
C TYR A 282 -0.01 -9.15 -11.17
N TYR A 283 0.31 -8.52 -10.04
CA TYR A 283 0.19 -9.13 -8.73
C TYR A 283 -1.27 -9.51 -8.42
N LYS A 284 -2.22 -8.59 -8.68
CA LYS A 284 -3.63 -8.80 -8.37
C LYS A 284 -4.30 -9.87 -9.23
N VAL A 285 -3.88 -10.05 -10.49
CA VAL A 285 -4.37 -11.13 -11.36
C VAL A 285 -3.62 -12.46 -11.17
N GLY A 286 -2.62 -12.51 -10.28
CA GLY A 286 -1.84 -13.71 -10.02
C GLY A 286 -0.76 -14.02 -11.07
N ASP A 287 -0.33 -13.05 -11.86
CA ASP A 287 0.84 -13.16 -12.73
C ASP A 287 2.09 -12.65 -12.00
N TYR A 288 2.49 -13.41 -10.98
CA TYR A 288 3.59 -13.04 -10.09
C TYR A 288 4.93 -12.94 -10.81
N LYS A 289 5.12 -13.63 -11.95
CA LYS A 289 6.31 -13.49 -12.78
C LYS A 289 6.38 -12.10 -13.41
N ARG A 290 5.33 -11.63 -14.09
CA ARG A 290 5.32 -10.27 -14.65
C ARG A 290 5.31 -9.20 -13.57
N ALA A 291 4.70 -9.48 -12.42
CA ALA A 291 4.79 -8.60 -11.25
C ALA A 291 6.25 -8.44 -10.79
N TYR A 292 6.94 -9.56 -10.55
CA TYR A 292 8.37 -9.59 -10.21
C TYR A 292 9.22 -8.83 -11.24
N ASP A 293 9.00 -9.09 -12.54
CA ASP A 293 9.75 -8.44 -13.62
C ASP A 293 9.56 -6.92 -13.65
N SER A 294 8.33 -6.45 -13.37
CA SER A 294 8.03 -5.02 -13.32
C SER A 294 8.75 -4.34 -12.14
N PHE A 295 8.69 -4.96 -10.96
CA PHE A 295 9.32 -4.43 -9.76
C PHE A 295 10.85 -4.45 -9.83
N ILE A 296 11.45 -5.50 -10.39
CA ILE A 296 12.90 -5.55 -10.58
C ILE A 296 13.39 -4.56 -11.64
N ALA A 297 12.61 -4.33 -12.70
CA ALA A 297 12.90 -3.30 -13.69
C ALA A 297 12.82 -1.89 -13.07
N ALA A 298 11.82 -1.62 -12.23
CA ALA A 298 11.72 -0.35 -11.49
C ALA A 298 12.92 -0.13 -10.56
N VAL A 299 13.36 -1.16 -9.82
CA VAL A 299 14.59 -1.13 -9.01
C VAL A 299 15.81 -0.78 -9.87
N ALA A 300 15.91 -1.31 -11.10
CA ALA A 300 17.01 -1.01 -12.01
C ALA A 300 17.00 0.44 -12.52
N VAL A 301 15.83 0.97 -12.89
CA VAL A 301 15.64 2.36 -13.33
C VAL A 301 16.04 3.32 -12.20
N ASP A 302 15.50 3.11 -10.99
CA ASP A 302 15.82 3.91 -9.82
C ASP A 302 17.32 3.82 -9.48
N SER A 303 17.92 2.62 -9.56
CA SER A 303 19.37 2.43 -9.33
C SER A 303 20.25 3.18 -10.32
N ALA A 304 19.86 3.22 -11.59
CA ALA A 304 20.59 3.98 -12.60
C ALA A 304 20.53 5.48 -12.34
N TYR A 305 19.35 6.00 -11.96
CA TYR A 305 19.17 7.39 -11.56
C TYR A 305 20.02 7.73 -10.33
N MET A 306 19.94 6.92 -9.27
CA MET A 306 20.72 7.09 -8.04
C MET A 306 22.22 7.17 -8.33
N LYS A 307 22.75 6.23 -9.13
CA LYS A 307 24.16 6.23 -9.54
C LYS A 307 24.53 7.48 -10.33
N LYS A 308 23.68 7.92 -11.26
CA LYS A 308 23.93 9.11 -12.10
C LYS A 308 23.94 10.41 -11.28
N GLN A 309 23.07 10.53 -10.28
CA GLN A 309 22.96 11.72 -9.45
C GLN A 309 23.80 11.67 -8.17
N ASN A 310 24.50 10.56 -7.91
CA ASN A 310 25.20 10.29 -6.65
C ASN A 310 24.24 10.41 -5.44
N MET A 311 23.05 9.82 -5.58
CA MET A 311 21.97 9.88 -4.59
C MET A 311 21.88 8.55 -3.84
N PRO A 312 21.79 8.56 -2.49
CA PRO A 312 21.66 7.33 -1.71
C PRO A 312 20.26 6.71 -1.86
N GLU A 313 20.13 5.41 -1.56
CA GLU A 313 18.87 4.66 -1.70
C GLU A 313 17.73 5.26 -0.89
N VAL A 314 18.03 5.75 0.31
CA VAL A 314 17.06 6.39 1.21
C VAL A 314 16.39 7.63 0.62
N ASP A 315 17.05 8.32 -0.31
CA ASP A 315 16.52 9.54 -0.90
C ASP A 315 15.68 9.28 -2.16
N THR A 316 15.54 8.01 -2.56
CA THR A 316 14.66 7.59 -3.67
C THR A 316 13.38 7.00 -3.12
N TRP A 317 12.33 7.82 -3.02
CA TRP A 317 11.07 7.45 -2.35
C TRP A 317 10.45 6.13 -2.84
N ASN A 318 10.55 5.85 -4.15
CA ASN A 318 9.93 4.68 -4.77
C ASN A 318 10.74 3.38 -4.54
N TYR A 319 12.02 3.48 -4.20
CA TYR A 319 12.94 2.33 -4.19
C TYR A 319 12.58 1.29 -3.13
N ILE A 320 12.28 1.72 -1.90
CA ILE A 320 11.83 0.81 -0.82
C ILE A 320 10.47 0.18 -1.16
N HIS A 321 9.59 0.96 -1.79
CA HIS A 321 8.25 0.52 -2.20
C HIS A 321 8.32 -0.58 -3.28
N ASN A 322 9.13 -0.38 -4.32
CA ASN A 322 9.38 -1.38 -5.37
C ASN A 322 9.85 -2.70 -4.75
N ILE A 323 10.82 -2.64 -3.83
CA ILE A 323 11.38 -3.85 -3.23
C ILE A 323 10.33 -4.54 -2.35
N ASN A 324 9.51 -3.84 -1.58
CA ASN A 324 8.49 -4.50 -0.76
C ASN A 324 7.41 -5.20 -1.61
N TYR A 325 7.06 -4.65 -2.76
CA TYR A 325 6.17 -5.31 -3.72
C TYR A 325 6.83 -6.54 -4.38
N LEU A 326 8.12 -6.45 -4.68
CA LEU A 326 8.94 -7.59 -5.11
C LEU A 326 8.93 -8.72 -4.07
N LEU A 327 9.08 -8.38 -2.79
CA LEU A 327 9.01 -9.34 -1.68
C LEU A 327 7.64 -10.05 -1.62
N SER A 328 6.54 -9.31 -1.71
CA SER A 328 5.19 -9.89 -1.73
C SER A 328 4.99 -10.83 -2.93
N SER A 329 5.47 -10.45 -4.12
CA SER A 329 5.38 -11.32 -5.31
C SER A 329 6.17 -12.62 -5.13
N CYS A 330 7.36 -12.54 -4.55
CA CYS A 330 8.19 -13.71 -4.25
C CYS A 330 7.52 -14.66 -3.24
N ALA A 331 6.76 -14.12 -2.28
CA ALA A 331 6.04 -14.93 -1.30
C ALA A 331 4.91 -15.77 -1.94
N GLU A 332 4.31 -15.29 -3.03
CA GLU A 332 3.21 -15.99 -3.70
C GLU A 332 3.69 -17.07 -4.68
N ASP A 333 4.84 -16.89 -5.34
CA ASP A 333 5.38 -17.84 -6.33
C ASP A 333 6.55 -18.70 -5.83
N GLY A 334 6.96 -18.55 -4.58
CA GLY A 334 7.91 -19.45 -3.93
C GLY A 334 9.38 -19.02 -4.00
N ARG A 335 9.71 -17.77 -4.34
CA ARG A 335 11.11 -17.28 -4.46
C ARG A 335 11.71 -16.89 -3.10
N TYR A 336 11.79 -17.84 -2.17
CA TYR A 336 12.28 -17.57 -0.80
C TYR A 336 13.68 -16.94 -0.75
N SER A 337 14.65 -17.52 -1.44
CA SER A 337 16.04 -17.04 -1.42
C SER A 337 16.16 -15.62 -2.00
N THR A 338 15.40 -15.32 -3.05
CA THR A 338 15.36 -13.98 -3.65
C THR A 338 14.69 -12.97 -2.72
N ALA A 339 13.57 -13.34 -2.10
CA ALA A 339 12.88 -12.50 -1.13
C ALA A 339 13.81 -12.14 0.04
N LEU A 340 14.49 -13.12 0.63
CA LEU A 340 15.42 -12.85 1.72
C LEU A 340 16.61 -11.98 1.32
N TYR A 341 17.17 -12.18 0.12
CA TYR A 341 18.25 -11.33 -0.38
C TYR A 341 17.85 -9.84 -0.38
N TYR A 342 16.67 -9.53 -0.94
CA TYR A 342 16.18 -8.16 -1.02
C TYR A 342 15.72 -7.62 0.34
N ALA A 343 15.14 -8.47 1.19
CA ALA A 343 14.74 -8.08 2.55
C ALA A 343 15.97 -7.71 3.40
N GLU A 344 17.07 -8.46 3.30
CA GLU A 344 18.33 -8.11 3.97
C GLU A 344 18.95 -6.85 3.37
N LYS A 345 18.81 -6.61 2.06
CA LYS A 345 19.24 -5.36 1.43
C LYS A 345 18.50 -4.15 2.02
N LEU A 346 17.19 -4.26 2.24
CA LEU A 346 16.41 -3.18 2.87
C LEU A 346 16.80 -2.97 4.34
N LYS A 347 16.95 -4.04 5.11
CA LYS A 347 17.38 -3.97 6.51
C LYS A 347 18.76 -3.30 6.67
N ASN A 348 19.68 -3.55 5.75
CA ASN A 348 21.05 -3.02 5.79
C ASN A 348 21.23 -1.74 4.96
N MET A 349 20.13 -1.12 4.50
CA MET A 349 20.19 0.10 3.68
C MET A 349 20.81 1.27 4.48
N PRO A 350 21.84 1.93 3.95
CA PRO A 350 22.45 3.06 4.64
C PRO A 350 21.51 4.27 4.63
N ALA A 351 21.35 4.90 5.79
CA ALA A 351 20.57 6.13 5.95
C ALA A 351 21.18 7.02 7.03
N THR A 352 21.18 8.34 6.82
CA THR A 352 21.59 9.30 7.85
C THR A 352 20.54 9.39 8.95
N LYS A 353 20.94 9.85 10.15
CA LYS A 353 20.01 10.05 11.28
C LYS A 353 18.80 10.92 10.91
N GLU A 354 19.04 11.99 10.13
CA GLU A 354 17.99 12.88 9.65
C GLU A 354 16.97 12.14 8.77
N ARG A 355 17.44 11.29 7.84
CA ARG A 355 16.54 10.52 6.98
C ARG A 355 15.81 9.43 7.74
N LYS A 356 16.48 8.75 8.66
CA LYS A 356 15.83 7.77 9.54
C LYS A 356 14.69 8.40 10.36
N GLN A 357 14.85 9.64 10.81
CA GLN A 357 13.79 10.37 11.51
C GLN A 357 12.63 10.75 10.56
N LYS A 358 12.94 11.22 9.34
CA LYS A 358 11.92 11.59 8.35
C LYS A 358 11.13 10.38 7.82
N TYR A 359 11.77 9.22 7.74
CA TYR A 359 11.20 7.99 7.17
C TYR A 359 11.00 6.89 8.23
N GLU A 360 10.82 7.25 9.51
CA GLU A 360 10.85 6.32 10.66
C GLU A 360 10.00 5.07 10.40
N GLY A 361 8.73 5.27 10.03
CA GLY A 361 7.80 4.20 9.76
C GLY A 361 8.27 3.29 8.62
N ARG A 362 8.69 3.86 7.48
CA ARG A 362 9.09 3.05 6.33
C ARG A 362 10.34 2.23 6.60
N PHE A 363 11.39 2.82 7.20
CA PHE A 363 12.63 2.07 7.46
C PHE A 363 12.42 0.92 8.44
N PHE A 364 11.69 1.16 9.53
CA PHE A 364 11.49 0.10 10.50
C PHE A 364 10.55 -0.98 9.95
N TYR A 365 9.36 -0.61 9.50
CA TYR A 365 8.30 -1.56 9.13
C TYR A 365 8.49 -2.20 7.74
N GLN A 366 9.12 -1.51 6.80
CA GLN A 366 9.36 -2.02 5.44
C GLN A 366 10.82 -2.40 5.20
N GLY A 367 11.73 -2.13 6.15
CA GLY A 367 13.16 -2.48 6.06
C GLY A 367 13.61 -3.42 7.18
N ILE A 368 13.75 -2.90 8.40
CA ILE A 368 14.32 -3.64 9.55
C ILE A 368 13.59 -4.96 9.81
N ILE A 369 12.25 -4.95 9.78
CA ILE A 369 11.45 -6.17 10.01
C ILE A 369 11.23 -7.02 8.74
N ALA A 370 11.61 -6.53 7.56
CA ALA A 370 11.30 -7.20 6.29
C ALA A 370 11.82 -8.65 6.23
N PRO A 371 13.05 -8.99 6.71
CA PRO A 371 13.50 -10.38 6.75
C PRO A 371 12.61 -11.26 7.61
N ALA A 372 12.18 -10.80 8.78
CA ALA A 372 11.29 -11.56 9.65
C ALA A 372 9.89 -11.74 9.04
N LYS A 373 9.35 -10.69 8.38
CA LYS A 373 8.10 -10.78 7.63
C LYS A 373 8.19 -11.86 6.55
N MET A 374 9.29 -11.92 5.80
CA MET A 374 9.48 -12.98 4.80
C MET A 374 9.53 -14.37 5.42
N GLU A 375 10.26 -14.58 6.52
CA GLU A 375 10.23 -15.88 7.21
C GLU A 375 8.80 -16.27 7.65
N LEU A 376 7.95 -15.31 8.06
CA LEU A 376 6.54 -15.56 8.37
C LEU A 376 5.72 -15.95 7.13
N CYS A 377 5.89 -15.26 6.00
CA CYS A 377 5.21 -15.56 4.74
C CYS A 377 5.44 -17.03 4.33
N PHE A 378 6.66 -17.53 4.51
CA PHE A 378 7.07 -18.90 4.15
C PHE A 378 6.86 -19.92 5.28
N GLY A 379 6.28 -19.53 6.43
CA GLY A 379 6.02 -20.43 7.55
C GLY A 379 7.26 -20.86 8.35
N PHE A 380 8.40 -20.18 8.18
CA PHE A 380 9.63 -20.43 8.93
C PHE A 380 9.61 -19.71 10.29
N TYR A 381 8.64 -20.07 11.14
CA TYR A 381 8.33 -19.37 12.38
C TYR A 381 9.51 -19.24 13.36
N LYS A 382 10.37 -20.27 13.47
CA LYS A 382 11.58 -20.20 14.29
C LYS A 382 12.55 -19.11 13.80
N LYS A 383 12.80 -19.06 12.49
CA LYS A 383 13.67 -18.05 11.89
C LYS A 383 13.07 -16.65 12.04
N ALA A 384 11.75 -16.52 11.87
CA ALA A 384 11.04 -15.26 12.11
C ALA A 384 11.23 -14.77 13.56
N ALA A 385 10.99 -15.65 14.54
CA ALA A 385 11.17 -15.34 15.96
C ALA A 385 12.62 -14.94 16.28
N ASP A 386 13.61 -15.69 15.78
CA ASP A 386 15.03 -15.39 16.00
C ASP A 386 15.42 -14.01 15.44
N ARG A 387 14.95 -13.68 14.24
CA ARG A 387 15.20 -12.37 13.61
C ARG A 387 14.56 -11.24 14.40
N LEU A 388 13.32 -11.41 14.86
CA LEU A 388 12.63 -10.40 15.68
C LEU A 388 13.25 -10.24 17.06
N ALA A 389 13.81 -11.31 17.64
CA ALA A 389 14.53 -11.26 18.91
C ALA A 389 15.92 -10.61 18.78
N ALA A 390 16.54 -10.68 17.60
CA ALA A 390 17.83 -10.05 17.32
C ALA A 390 17.75 -8.52 17.16
N ILE A 391 16.56 -7.98 16.86
CA ILE A 391 16.32 -6.53 16.83
C ILE A 391 16.32 -6.02 18.28
N LYS A 392 17.38 -5.32 18.67
CA LYS A 392 17.53 -4.71 20.00
C LYS A 392 17.08 -3.26 19.99
N ILE A 393 16.64 -2.78 21.16
CA ILE A 393 16.40 -1.35 21.36
C ILE A 393 17.72 -0.63 21.09
N ASP A 394 17.64 0.43 20.28
CA ASP A 394 18.74 1.35 19.98
C ASP A 394 18.30 2.77 20.39
N THR A 395 19.27 3.66 20.54
CA THR A 395 19.05 5.10 20.70
C THR A 395 18.68 5.81 19.40
N ASP A 396 18.81 5.12 18.26
CA ASP A 396 18.35 5.58 16.95
C ASP A 396 16.82 5.76 16.93
N SER A 397 16.35 6.83 16.28
CA SER A 397 14.93 7.20 16.22
C SER A 397 14.04 6.13 15.57
N LEU A 398 14.60 5.21 14.78
CA LEU A 398 13.88 4.09 14.20
C LEU A 398 13.28 3.12 15.23
N TYR A 399 13.87 3.04 16.43
CA TYR A 399 13.51 2.05 17.45
C TYR A 399 12.60 2.68 18.52
N SER A 400 11.59 3.42 18.07
CA SER A 400 10.60 4.03 18.96
C SER A 400 9.81 2.97 19.75
N ALA A 401 9.21 3.39 20.87
CA ALA A 401 8.46 2.48 21.74
C ALA A 401 7.35 1.73 20.98
N LYS A 402 6.63 2.42 20.09
CA LYS A 402 5.59 1.85 19.23
C LYS A 402 6.14 0.86 18.19
N ALA A 403 7.28 1.15 17.57
CA ALA A 403 7.93 0.26 16.60
C ALA A 403 8.41 -1.03 17.28
N MET A 404 9.03 -0.89 18.46
CA MET A 404 9.46 -2.03 19.27
C MET A 404 8.28 -2.85 19.78
N ALA A 405 7.19 -2.21 20.22
CA ALA A 405 5.97 -2.90 20.64
C ALA A 405 5.32 -3.68 19.48
N TYR A 406 5.29 -3.12 18.27
CA TYR A 406 4.81 -3.85 17.09
C TYR A 406 5.68 -5.07 16.78
N LYS A 407 7.01 -4.89 16.80
CA LYS A 407 7.99 -5.98 16.64
C LYS A 407 7.86 -7.05 17.74
N ASP A 408 7.53 -6.67 18.98
CA ASP A 408 7.27 -7.62 20.07
C ASP A 408 5.99 -8.41 19.82
N GLY A 409 4.93 -7.75 19.35
CA GLY A 409 3.70 -8.42 18.95
C GLY A 409 3.94 -9.48 17.86
N LEU A 410 4.70 -9.14 16.82
CA LEU A 410 5.09 -10.11 15.78
C LEU A 410 5.99 -11.23 16.34
N PHE A 411 6.87 -10.93 17.30
CA PHE A 411 7.72 -11.92 17.94
C PHE A 411 6.89 -12.95 18.71
N TYR A 412 5.90 -12.50 19.49
CA TYR A 412 4.97 -13.39 20.19
C TYR A 412 4.17 -14.25 19.23
N PHE A 413 3.65 -13.66 18.16
CA PHE A 413 2.97 -14.42 17.12
C PHE A 413 3.86 -15.50 16.51
N ALA A 414 5.06 -15.13 16.04
CA ALA A 414 6.02 -16.06 15.44
C ALA A 414 6.39 -17.20 16.41
N SER A 415 6.69 -16.86 17.67
CA SER A 415 7.08 -17.84 18.68
C SER A 415 5.92 -18.76 19.07
N GLY A 416 4.69 -18.25 19.13
CA GLY A 416 3.49 -19.04 19.37
C GLY A 416 3.21 -20.03 18.23
N MET A 417 3.30 -19.58 16.98
CA MET A 417 3.13 -20.45 15.80
C MET A 417 4.21 -21.54 15.75
N GLU A 418 5.46 -21.18 16.06
CA GLU A 418 6.57 -22.13 16.16
C GLU A 418 6.33 -23.17 17.27
N ALA A 419 5.87 -22.75 18.45
CA ALA A 419 5.55 -23.63 19.56
C ALA A 419 4.41 -24.61 19.21
N VAL A 420 3.35 -24.16 18.55
CA VAL A 420 2.26 -25.04 18.07
C VAL A 420 2.78 -26.06 17.08
N SER A 421 3.65 -25.67 16.13
CA SER A 421 4.21 -26.59 15.13
C SER A 421 5.05 -27.74 15.75
N HIS A 422 5.50 -27.57 17.00
CA HIS A 422 6.23 -28.57 17.78
C HIS A 422 5.42 -29.15 18.95
N ASN A 423 4.09 -28.99 18.94
CA ASN A 423 3.20 -29.50 19.99
C ASN A 423 3.51 -28.98 21.41
N ARG A 424 4.15 -27.81 21.52
CA ARG A 424 4.42 -27.12 22.80
C ARG A 424 3.28 -26.15 23.12
N ILE A 425 2.11 -26.72 23.44
CA ILE A 425 0.86 -25.96 23.57
C ILE A 425 0.91 -24.95 24.73
N GLU A 426 1.50 -25.32 25.86
CA GLU A 426 1.63 -24.39 26.99
C GLU A 426 2.53 -23.21 26.64
N ASP A 427 3.68 -23.43 25.98
CA ASP A 427 4.53 -22.33 25.49
C ASP A 427 3.76 -21.41 24.52
N ALA A 428 2.99 -21.99 23.60
CA ALA A 428 2.17 -21.22 22.66
C ALA A 428 1.12 -20.35 23.39
N ARG A 429 0.52 -20.87 24.46
CA ARG A 429 -0.40 -20.11 25.32
C ARG A 429 0.30 -18.92 25.99
N HIS A 430 1.50 -19.12 26.53
CA HIS A 430 2.25 -18.02 27.13
C HIS A 430 2.51 -16.90 26.11
N PHE A 431 2.81 -17.24 24.85
CA PHE A 431 3.02 -16.25 23.81
C PHE A 431 1.74 -15.53 23.39
N VAL A 432 0.60 -16.24 23.24
CA VAL A 432 -0.66 -15.57 22.89
C VAL A 432 -1.17 -14.68 24.03
N ASP A 433 -1.00 -15.11 25.28
CA ASP A 433 -1.33 -14.28 26.46
C ASP A 433 -0.44 -13.03 26.52
N ALA A 434 0.85 -13.14 26.17
CA ALA A 434 1.76 -12.00 26.08
C ALA A 434 1.37 -11.02 24.96
N LEU A 435 0.92 -11.53 23.81
CA LEU A 435 0.42 -10.73 22.69
C LEU A 435 -0.87 -9.99 23.06
N ASP A 436 -1.84 -10.68 23.67
CA ASP A 436 -3.09 -10.07 24.13
C ASP A 436 -2.84 -9.02 25.22
N ALA A 437 -1.94 -9.32 26.17
CA ALA A 437 -1.55 -8.35 27.19
C ALA A 437 -0.87 -7.11 26.58
N LEU A 438 -0.06 -7.26 25.52
CA LEU A 438 0.52 -6.14 24.79
C LEU A 438 -0.57 -5.28 24.12
N LEU A 439 -1.51 -5.91 23.42
CA LEU A 439 -2.64 -5.22 22.77
C LEU A 439 -3.54 -4.50 23.77
N TRP A 440 -3.82 -5.13 24.91
CA TRP A 440 -4.60 -4.53 25.99
C TRP A 440 -3.88 -3.31 26.59
N ARG A 441 -2.57 -3.43 26.91
CA ARG A 441 -1.78 -2.30 27.41
C ARG A 441 -1.69 -1.16 26.39
N ASN A 442 -1.52 -1.49 25.11
CA ASN A 442 -1.53 -0.48 24.04
C ASN A 442 -2.84 0.31 24.03
N SER A 443 -3.99 -0.37 24.15
CA SER A 443 -5.30 0.30 24.10
C SER A 443 -5.73 1.01 25.40
N HIS A 444 -5.20 0.61 26.57
CA HIS A 444 -5.70 1.09 27.87
C HIS A 444 -4.68 1.86 28.70
N GLN A 445 -3.38 1.69 28.45
CA GLN A 445 -2.31 2.19 29.33
C GLN A 445 -1.22 2.99 28.61
N ALA A 446 -1.05 2.81 27.30
CA ALA A 446 -0.02 3.52 26.55
C ALA A 446 -0.34 5.01 26.44
N LYS A 447 0.70 5.85 26.53
CA LYS A 447 0.57 7.29 26.28
C LYS A 447 0.46 7.55 24.78
N ALA A 448 -0.07 8.72 24.40
CA ALA A 448 -0.31 9.06 22.99
C ALA A 448 0.91 8.85 22.06
N GLY A 449 2.14 9.14 22.52
CA GLY A 449 3.38 8.94 21.75
C GLY A 449 3.92 7.50 21.72
N GLU A 450 3.32 6.60 22.49
CA GLU A 450 3.70 5.18 22.61
C GLU A 450 2.69 4.26 21.93
N LEU A 451 1.51 4.78 21.55
CA LEU A 451 0.47 4.02 20.88
C LEU A 451 1.00 3.47 19.55
N ILE A 452 0.89 2.14 19.40
CA ILE A 452 0.99 1.51 18.09
C ILE A 452 -0.11 2.11 17.21
N ASN A 453 0.27 2.52 16.00
CA ASN A 453 -0.66 2.98 14.99
C ASN A 453 -1.85 1.99 14.82
N GLY A 454 -3.06 2.52 14.58
CA GLY A 454 -4.30 1.74 14.52
C GLY A 454 -4.28 0.58 13.51
N GLN A 455 -3.76 0.78 12.30
CA GLN A 455 -3.67 -0.30 11.31
C GLN A 455 -2.70 -1.40 11.74
N ARG A 456 -1.54 -1.03 12.29
CA ARG A 456 -0.56 -2.00 12.80
C ARG A 456 -1.09 -2.74 14.01
N GLN A 457 -1.84 -2.07 14.88
CA GLN A 457 -2.57 -2.70 15.97
C GLN A 457 -3.60 -3.69 15.41
N ASN A 458 -4.32 -3.33 14.35
CA ASN A 458 -5.26 -4.24 13.68
C ASN A 458 -4.56 -5.46 13.07
N HIS A 459 -3.37 -5.32 12.49
CA HIS A 459 -2.57 -6.48 12.05
C HIS A 459 -2.25 -7.43 13.21
N LEU A 460 -1.87 -6.89 14.37
CA LEU A 460 -1.59 -7.69 15.57
C LEU A 460 -2.87 -8.31 16.16
N ASN A 461 -4.02 -7.64 16.07
CA ASN A 461 -5.31 -8.21 16.46
C ASN A 461 -5.66 -9.44 15.61
N VAL A 462 -5.43 -9.38 14.28
CA VAL A 462 -5.60 -10.54 13.40
C VAL A 462 -4.64 -11.66 13.79
N ALA A 463 -3.36 -11.34 13.99
CA ALA A 463 -2.34 -12.31 14.40
C ALA A 463 -2.67 -12.99 15.75
N SER A 464 -3.22 -12.25 16.72
CA SER A 464 -3.66 -12.83 17.98
C SER A 464 -4.80 -13.84 17.78
N LEU A 465 -5.86 -13.45 17.06
CA LEU A 465 -6.99 -14.34 16.79
C LEU A 465 -6.57 -15.57 15.98
N GLU A 466 -5.68 -15.42 15.00
CA GLU A 466 -5.13 -16.55 14.23
C GLU A 466 -4.40 -17.52 15.17
N LEU A 467 -3.49 -17.02 16.00
CA LEU A 467 -2.73 -17.85 16.95
C LEU A 467 -3.65 -18.55 17.96
N GLN A 468 -4.64 -17.85 18.52
CA GLN A 468 -5.64 -18.45 19.40
C GLN A 468 -6.37 -19.62 18.72
N GLY A 469 -6.83 -19.41 17.49
CA GLY A 469 -7.50 -20.44 16.69
C GLY A 469 -6.61 -21.64 16.39
N VAL A 470 -5.34 -21.40 16.07
CA VAL A 470 -4.33 -22.45 15.81
C VAL A 470 -4.02 -23.26 17.08
N ILE A 471 -3.91 -22.61 18.25
CA ILE A 471 -3.76 -23.28 19.55
C ILE A 471 -4.97 -24.17 19.86
N LEU A 472 -6.19 -23.63 19.70
CA LEU A 472 -7.44 -24.39 19.91
C LEU A 472 -7.53 -25.61 18.99
N SER A 473 -7.12 -25.45 17.73
CA SER A 473 -7.06 -26.53 16.76
C SER A 473 -6.11 -27.64 17.22
N ALA A 474 -4.92 -27.27 17.71
CA ALA A 474 -3.93 -28.21 18.22
C ALA A 474 -4.38 -28.92 19.50
N GLN A 475 -5.25 -28.30 20.31
CA GLN A 475 -5.92 -28.90 21.47
C GLN A 475 -7.13 -29.78 21.11
N ASN A 476 -7.42 -29.99 19.82
CA ASN A 476 -8.60 -30.69 19.32
C ASN A 476 -9.94 -30.02 19.69
N ARG A 477 -9.93 -28.72 20.04
CA ARG A 477 -11.14 -27.91 20.29
C ARG A 477 -11.67 -27.35 18.96
N HIS A 478 -12.02 -28.26 18.05
CA HIS A 478 -12.22 -27.95 16.63
C HIS A 478 -13.28 -26.87 16.36
N GLN A 479 -14.44 -26.96 17.01
CA GLN A 479 -15.53 -25.99 16.80
C GLN A 479 -15.12 -24.57 17.21
N GLU A 480 -14.43 -24.44 18.35
CA GLU A 480 -13.95 -23.16 18.86
C GLU A 480 -12.79 -22.61 18.01
N ALA A 481 -11.89 -23.50 17.55
CA ALA A 481 -10.80 -23.16 16.66
C ALA A 481 -11.32 -22.55 15.36
N ILE A 482 -12.27 -23.23 14.70
CA ILE A 482 -12.88 -22.79 13.44
C ILE A 482 -13.58 -21.45 13.63
N ALA A 483 -14.43 -21.31 14.66
CA ALA A 483 -15.14 -20.06 14.94
C ALA A 483 -14.19 -18.89 15.24
N THR A 484 -13.03 -19.16 15.84
CA THR A 484 -12.01 -18.13 16.11
C THR A 484 -11.27 -17.75 14.84
N LEU A 485 -10.93 -18.70 13.99
CA LEU A 485 -10.27 -18.46 12.70
C LEU A 485 -11.17 -17.76 11.68
N GLU A 486 -12.49 -18.03 11.68
CA GLU A 486 -13.47 -17.28 10.89
C GLU A 486 -13.56 -15.81 11.34
N LYS A 487 -13.45 -15.55 12.65
CA LYS A 487 -13.34 -14.16 13.15
C LYS A 487 -12.03 -13.50 12.72
N ALA A 488 -10.91 -14.23 12.79
CA ALA A 488 -9.62 -13.75 12.32
C ALA A 488 -9.66 -13.41 10.81
N GLN A 489 -10.23 -14.29 9.99
CA GLN A 489 -10.42 -14.07 8.55
C GLN A 489 -11.28 -12.83 8.27
N LYS A 490 -12.39 -12.65 9.02
CA LYS A 490 -13.20 -11.43 8.89
C LYS A 490 -12.38 -10.19 9.23
N LYS A 491 -11.60 -10.24 10.31
CA LYS A 491 -10.74 -9.12 10.72
C LYS A 491 -9.61 -8.84 9.74
N GLU A 492 -9.07 -9.86 9.08
CA GLU A 492 -8.15 -9.71 7.97
C GLU A 492 -8.82 -8.97 6.80
N LYS A 493 -10.05 -9.35 6.42
CA LYS A 493 -10.80 -8.63 5.38
C LYS A 493 -11.06 -7.17 5.77
N ASP A 494 -11.37 -6.91 7.03
CA ASP A 494 -11.60 -5.56 7.58
C ASP A 494 -10.32 -4.68 7.51
N LEU A 495 -9.13 -5.25 7.31
CA LEU A 495 -7.91 -4.47 7.07
C LEU A 495 -7.97 -3.67 5.75
N GLY A 496 -8.75 -4.15 4.78
CA GLY A 496 -8.93 -3.52 3.48
C GLY A 496 -7.72 -3.68 2.54
N TYR A 497 -7.77 -2.93 1.44
CA TYR A 497 -6.70 -2.91 0.44
C TYR A 497 -5.47 -2.14 0.95
N SER A 498 -4.28 -2.68 0.70
CA SER A 498 -3.00 -2.02 0.99
C SER A 498 -1.99 -2.31 -0.13
N GLU A 499 -1.14 -1.32 -0.40
CA GLU A 499 -0.11 -1.38 -1.43
C GLU A 499 1.25 -0.89 -0.86
N PRO A 500 2.23 -1.80 -0.66
CA PRO A 500 2.19 -3.25 -0.83
C PRO A 500 1.32 -3.95 0.25
N PRO A 501 0.92 -5.23 0.03
CA PRO A 501 0.23 -6.01 1.04
C PRO A 501 0.98 -6.03 2.39
N THR A 502 0.32 -5.57 3.45
CA THR A 502 0.94 -5.35 4.76
C THR A 502 0.98 -6.61 5.63
N TYR A 503 -0.10 -7.38 5.67
CA TYR A 503 -0.20 -8.60 6.48
C TYR A 503 0.64 -9.74 5.88
N ALA A 504 1.34 -10.49 6.74
CA ALA A 504 2.41 -11.39 6.30
C ALA A 504 1.90 -12.67 5.63
N ARG A 505 0.72 -13.17 5.98
CA ARG A 505 0.18 -14.40 5.39
C ARG A 505 -1.35 -14.47 5.52
N PRO A 506 -2.05 -15.09 4.57
CA PRO A 506 -3.50 -15.23 4.65
C PRO A 506 -3.97 -16.15 5.79
N VAL A 507 -4.96 -15.70 6.59
CA VAL A 507 -5.56 -16.50 7.68
C VAL A 507 -6.25 -17.76 7.14
N LEU A 508 -6.71 -17.71 5.89
CA LEU A 508 -7.35 -18.83 5.18
C LEU A 508 -6.50 -20.11 5.19
N ILE A 509 -5.17 -20.01 5.19
CA ILE A 509 -4.28 -21.17 5.28
C ILE A 509 -4.48 -21.86 6.64
N SER A 510 -4.48 -21.10 7.73
CA SER A 510 -4.67 -21.62 9.10
C SER A 510 -6.09 -22.16 9.30
N LEU A 511 -7.11 -21.50 8.72
CA LEU A 511 -8.48 -22.01 8.71
C LEU A 511 -8.59 -23.35 7.96
N ALA A 512 -7.96 -23.48 6.79
CA ALA A 512 -7.97 -24.73 6.03
C ALA A 512 -7.32 -25.89 6.81
N GLU A 513 -6.18 -25.64 7.45
CA GLU A 513 -5.50 -26.63 8.27
C GLU A 513 -6.31 -27.04 9.52
N ALA A 514 -7.01 -26.11 10.15
CA ALA A 514 -7.92 -26.40 11.27
C ALA A 514 -9.14 -27.22 10.83
N GLN A 515 -9.74 -26.92 9.67
CA GLN A 515 -10.83 -27.70 9.09
C GLN A 515 -10.38 -29.12 8.77
N LEU A 516 -9.18 -29.28 8.21
CA LEU A 516 -8.62 -30.60 7.90
C LEU A 516 -8.40 -31.42 9.18
N ARG A 517 -7.85 -30.82 10.23
CA ARG A 517 -7.68 -31.48 11.54
C ARG A 517 -9.01 -31.88 12.18
N ALA A 518 -10.07 -31.10 11.95
CA ALA A 518 -11.43 -31.40 12.38
C ALA A 518 -12.11 -32.50 11.53
N GLY A 519 -11.45 -33.05 10.51
CA GLY A 519 -12.01 -34.05 9.60
C GLY A 519 -12.90 -33.46 8.50
N HIS A 520 -12.99 -32.13 8.37
CA HIS A 520 -13.80 -31.45 7.36
C HIS A 520 -12.99 -31.16 6.08
N ALA A 521 -12.55 -32.21 5.38
CA ALA A 521 -11.71 -32.06 4.20
C ALA A 521 -12.34 -31.17 3.10
N ASP A 522 -13.65 -31.27 2.88
CA ASP A 522 -14.36 -30.44 1.90
C ASP A 522 -14.29 -28.95 2.27
N LYS A 523 -14.41 -28.60 3.56
CA LYS A 523 -14.29 -27.21 4.02
C LYS A 523 -12.85 -26.70 3.94
N ALA A 524 -11.86 -27.56 4.15
CA ALA A 524 -10.45 -27.22 3.95
C ALA A 524 -10.15 -26.92 2.47
N ILE A 525 -10.72 -27.71 1.55
CA ILE A 525 -10.64 -27.46 0.11
C ILE A 525 -11.29 -26.11 -0.23
N THR A 526 -12.50 -25.84 0.29
CA THR A 526 -13.17 -24.53 0.07
C THR A 526 -12.31 -23.37 0.57
N ALA A 527 -11.69 -23.47 1.75
CA ALA A 527 -10.84 -22.41 2.28
C ALA A 527 -9.61 -22.14 1.37
N TYR A 528 -8.97 -23.17 0.82
CA TYR A 528 -7.89 -22.97 -0.16
C TYR A 528 -8.38 -22.46 -1.53
N GLN A 529 -9.59 -22.83 -1.95
CA GLN A 529 -10.20 -22.27 -3.15
C GLN A 529 -10.56 -20.78 -2.97
N ASP A 530 -11.05 -20.40 -1.80
CA ASP A 530 -11.29 -19.00 -1.46
C ASP A 530 -9.96 -18.21 -1.39
N LEU A 531 -8.88 -18.85 -0.94
CA LEU A 531 -7.56 -18.26 -1.00
C LEU A 531 -7.14 -17.99 -2.45
N LEU A 532 -7.39 -18.93 -3.38
CA LEU A 532 -7.12 -18.71 -4.81
C LEU A 532 -7.98 -17.62 -5.46
N LYS A 533 -9.14 -17.28 -4.87
CA LYS A 533 -9.93 -16.12 -5.33
C LYS A 533 -9.31 -14.80 -4.89
N GLN A 534 -8.73 -14.78 -3.68
CA GLN A 534 -8.12 -13.59 -3.11
C GLN A 534 -6.67 -13.37 -3.60
N HIS A 535 -5.96 -14.47 -3.80
CA HIS A 535 -4.56 -14.55 -4.25
C HIS A 535 -4.48 -15.56 -5.42
N PRO A 536 -4.87 -15.15 -6.64
CA PRO A 536 -4.87 -16.04 -7.80
C PRO A 536 -3.49 -16.63 -8.04
N ASN A 537 -3.42 -17.93 -8.35
CA ASN A 537 -2.17 -18.66 -8.56
C ASN A 537 -1.22 -18.74 -7.35
N SER A 538 -1.69 -18.50 -6.11
CA SER A 538 -0.87 -18.64 -4.91
C SER A 538 -0.30 -20.07 -4.77
N ALA A 539 1.02 -20.19 -4.68
CA ALA A 539 1.71 -21.47 -4.49
C ALA A 539 1.28 -22.16 -3.18
N ASN A 540 1.08 -21.38 -2.11
CA ASN A 540 0.62 -21.90 -0.83
C ASN A 540 -0.77 -22.56 -0.92
N ALA A 541 -1.68 -21.99 -1.71
CA ALA A 541 -3.00 -22.55 -1.91
C ALA A 541 -2.95 -23.86 -2.71
N TYR A 542 -2.20 -23.88 -3.81
CA TYR A 542 -2.03 -25.11 -4.60
C TYR A 542 -1.30 -26.21 -3.82
N TRP A 543 -0.33 -25.85 -2.99
CA TRP A 543 0.31 -26.79 -2.08
C TRP A 543 -0.66 -27.40 -1.08
N GLY A 544 -1.53 -26.59 -0.47
CA GLY A 544 -2.61 -27.04 0.41
C GLY A 544 -3.54 -28.05 -0.27
N LEU A 545 -4.04 -27.70 -1.45
CA LEU A 545 -4.93 -28.55 -2.24
C LEU A 545 -4.25 -29.86 -2.67
N TYR A 546 -3.00 -29.79 -3.14
CA TYR A 546 -2.21 -30.97 -3.48
C TYR A 546 -2.07 -31.92 -2.28
N LYS A 547 -1.72 -31.42 -1.10
CA LYS A 547 -1.60 -32.24 0.13
C LYS A 547 -2.91 -32.95 0.46
N ILE A 548 -4.03 -32.25 0.42
CA ILE A 548 -5.36 -32.81 0.75
C ILE A 548 -5.73 -33.93 -0.24
N TYR A 549 -5.65 -33.66 -1.54
CA TYR A 549 -6.04 -34.66 -2.55
C TYR A 549 -5.10 -35.87 -2.57
N LYS A 550 -3.81 -35.66 -2.28
CA LYS A 550 -2.85 -36.74 -2.10
C LYS A 550 -3.24 -37.64 -0.91
N GLN A 551 -3.61 -37.04 0.22
CA GLN A 551 -4.07 -37.79 1.40
C GLN A 551 -5.36 -38.57 1.11
N GLN A 552 -6.27 -37.99 0.32
CA GLN A 552 -7.50 -38.65 -0.13
C GLN A 552 -7.27 -39.74 -1.19
N LYS A 553 -6.05 -39.89 -1.71
CA LYS A 553 -5.72 -40.78 -2.84
C LYS A 553 -6.51 -40.45 -4.11
N ASN A 554 -6.94 -39.20 -4.27
CA ASN A 554 -7.60 -38.74 -5.50
C ASN A 554 -6.53 -38.43 -6.55
N VAL A 555 -6.21 -39.42 -7.37
CA VAL A 555 -5.12 -39.38 -8.35
C VAL A 555 -5.27 -38.22 -9.34
N ALA A 556 -6.47 -38.03 -9.90
CA ALA A 556 -6.74 -36.99 -10.90
C ALA A 556 -6.52 -35.58 -10.34
N GLN A 557 -7.08 -35.29 -9.16
CA GLN A 557 -6.92 -33.98 -8.53
C GLN A 557 -5.50 -33.76 -7.99
N THR A 558 -4.85 -34.81 -7.48
CA THR A 558 -3.44 -34.75 -7.07
C THR A 558 -2.54 -34.35 -8.24
N SER A 559 -2.71 -34.97 -9.41
CA SER A 559 -1.94 -34.63 -10.61
C SER A 559 -2.26 -33.23 -11.14
N HIS A 560 -3.54 -32.82 -11.10
CA HIS A 560 -3.95 -31.47 -11.48
C HIS A 560 -3.25 -30.41 -10.62
N TYR A 561 -3.35 -30.49 -9.29
CA TYR A 561 -2.74 -29.47 -8.42
C TYR A 561 -1.21 -29.59 -8.33
N ALA A 562 -0.64 -30.77 -8.55
CA ALA A 562 0.81 -30.91 -8.73
C ALA A 562 1.29 -30.12 -9.95
N THR A 563 0.58 -30.20 -11.08
CA THR A 563 0.91 -29.45 -12.30
C THR A 563 0.75 -27.94 -12.07
N ARG A 564 -0.39 -27.51 -11.49
CA ARG A 564 -0.61 -26.09 -11.16
C ARG A 564 0.47 -25.53 -10.24
N LEU A 565 0.85 -26.29 -9.21
CA LEU A 565 1.93 -25.89 -8.29
C LEU A 565 3.28 -25.81 -9.00
N HIS A 566 3.61 -26.80 -9.84
CA HIS A 566 4.83 -26.78 -10.64
C HIS A 566 4.91 -25.54 -11.54
N ASP A 567 3.83 -25.22 -12.25
CA ASP A 567 3.77 -24.08 -13.16
C ASP A 567 4.02 -22.75 -12.44
N VAL A 568 3.42 -22.54 -11.26
CA VAL A 568 3.58 -21.27 -10.52
C VAL A 568 4.92 -21.17 -9.79
N THR A 569 5.48 -22.31 -9.38
CA THR A 569 6.77 -22.37 -8.66
C THR A 569 7.99 -22.58 -9.56
N GLN A 570 7.83 -22.53 -10.88
CA GLN A 570 8.93 -22.79 -11.83
C GLN A 570 10.14 -21.84 -11.64
N TYR A 571 9.92 -20.67 -11.03
CA TYR A 571 10.96 -19.70 -10.71
C TYR A 571 11.32 -19.65 -9.21
N GLY A 572 10.59 -20.40 -8.39
CA GLY A 572 10.75 -20.47 -6.95
C GLY A 572 11.83 -21.47 -6.53
N ASP A 573 12.09 -21.51 -5.23
CA ASP A 573 13.08 -22.42 -4.66
C ASP A 573 12.54 -23.86 -4.64
N THR A 574 13.24 -24.78 -5.31
CA THR A 574 12.78 -26.15 -5.56
C THR A 574 12.53 -27.00 -4.30
N SER A 575 13.08 -26.60 -3.15
CA SER A 575 12.93 -27.32 -1.89
C SER A 575 11.68 -26.96 -1.08
N LEU A 576 10.97 -25.89 -1.44
CA LEU A 576 9.82 -25.42 -0.65
C LEU A 576 8.57 -26.29 -0.84
N PHE A 577 8.38 -26.80 -2.05
CA PHE A 577 7.18 -27.51 -2.47
C PHE A 577 7.54 -28.88 -3.08
N PRO A 578 7.87 -29.89 -2.25
CA PRO A 578 8.28 -31.19 -2.74
C PRO A 578 7.10 -31.94 -3.37
N ILE A 579 7.01 -31.89 -4.71
CA ILE A 579 6.04 -32.64 -5.52
C ILE A 579 6.62 -34.03 -5.82
N ASP A 580 5.75 -35.05 -5.77
CA ASP A 580 6.09 -36.41 -6.18
C ASP A 580 6.21 -36.50 -7.70
N SER A 581 7.31 -37.03 -8.23
CA SER A 581 7.53 -37.13 -9.68
C SER A 581 6.43 -37.93 -10.38
N GLN A 582 5.83 -38.91 -9.71
CA GLN A 582 4.71 -39.70 -10.25
C GLN A 582 3.45 -38.84 -10.47
N ALA A 583 3.24 -37.79 -9.68
CA ALA A 583 2.09 -36.90 -9.79
C ALA A 583 2.15 -36.00 -11.04
N LEU A 584 3.37 -35.68 -11.54
CA LEU A 584 3.58 -34.85 -12.73
C LEU A 584 3.44 -35.63 -14.06
N HIS A 585 3.66 -36.94 -14.04
CA HIS A 585 3.70 -37.75 -15.28
C HIS A 585 2.33 -38.26 -15.76
N GLN A 586 1.29 -38.22 -14.92
CA GLN A 586 -0.01 -38.83 -15.25
C GLN A 586 -0.91 -37.99 -16.18
N GLN A 587 -0.64 -36.70 -16.37
CA GLN A 587 -1.38 -35.89 -17.34
C GLN A 587 -0.95 -36.10 -18.80
N LYS A 588 0.23 -36.68 -19.06
CA LYS A 588 0.73 -36.90 -20.44
C LYS A 588 0.08 -38.10 -21.15
N HIS A 589 -0.81 -38.84 -20.50
CA HIS A 589 -1.39 -40.08 -21.02
C HIS A 589 -2.92 -40.09 -21.13
N ASN A 590 -3.60 -38.95 -20.97
CA ASN A 590 -5.04 -38.82 -21.21
C ASN A 590 -5.34 -37.84 -22.35
#